data_AF-A0A1M5TD92-F1
#
_entry.id   AF-A0A1M5TD92-F1
#
_cell.length_a   1.000
_cell.length_b   1.000
_cell.length_c   1.000
_cell.angle_alpha   90.00
_cell.angle_beta   90.00
_cell.angle_gamma   90.00
#
_symmetry.space_group_name_H-M   'P 1'
#
loop_
_entity.id
_entity.type
_entity.pdbx_description
1 polymer ?
#
loop_
_entity_poly.entity_id
_entity_poly.type
_entity_poly.pdbx_seq_one_letter_code
_entity_poly.pdbx_strand_id
1 'polypeptide(L)' 'MKVEIWSDVMCPFCYIGKRKFESALSQFPHKDEVQVIWKSFQLAPEIKTRIDKNIHQFLSEHKVEIPTPLTTLFQEGVTS' A
#
# COMPACT_ATOMS: atom_id res chain seq x y z
N MET A 1 -15.51 -18.30 13.17
CA MET A 1 -14.80 -17.01 13.34
C MET A 1 -14.90 -16.20 12.05
N LYS A 2 -15.13 -14.88 12.13
CA LYS A 2 -15.27 -14.01 10.94
C LYS A 2 -14.04 -13.11 10.78
N VAL A 3 -13.46 -13.06 9.58
CA VAL A 3 -12.30 -12.23 9.22
C VAL A 3 -12.68 -11.34 8.04
N GLU A 4 -12.61 -10.03 8.24
CA GLU A 4 -12.88 -9.04 7.18
C GLU A 4 -11.56 -8.45 6.69
N ILE A 5 -11.31 -8.56 5.38
CA ILE A 5 -10.07 -8.09 4.74
C ILE A 5 -10.40 -6.96 3.80
N TRP A 6 -9.88 -5.77 4.11
CA TRP A 6 -9.96 -4.59 3.24
C TRP A 6 -8.75 -4.57 2.32
N SER A 7 -8.98 -4.51 1.01
CA SER A 7 -7.91 -4.54 0.02
C SER A 7 -8.18 -3.56 -1.12
N ASP A 8 -7.11 -2.93 -1.58
CA ASP A 8 -7.04 -2.15 -2.82
C ASP A 8 -6.18 -2.93 -3.84
N VAL A 9 -6.50 -2.81 -5.12
CA VAL A 9 -5.76 -3.43 -6.24
C VAL A 9 -4.42 -2.74 -6.47
N MET A 10 -4.31 -1.44 -6.21
CA MET A 10 -3.05 -0.69 -6.40
C MET A 10 -2.04 -0.87 -5.25
N CYS A 11 -2.45 -1.55 -4.18
CA CYS A 11 -1.68 -1.73 -2.97
C CYS A 11 -0.70 -2.94 -3.07
N PRO A 12 0.62 -2.74 -3.19
CA PRO A 12 1.58 -3.85 -3.27
C PRO A 12 1.59 -4.69 -1.98
N PHE A 13 1.41 -4.05 -0.82
CA PHE A 13 1.36 -4.75 0.46
C PHE A 13 0.12 -5.61 0.63
N CYS A 14 -1.00 -5.22 0.03
CA CYS A 14 -2.24 -5.98 0.11
C CYS A 14 -2.10 -7.32 -0.65
N TYR A 15 -1.36 -7.32 -1.77
CA TYR A 15 -1.01 -8.55 -2.48
C TYR A 15 -0.10 -9.46 -1.65
N ILE A 16 0.95 -8.90 -1.03
CA ILE A 16 1.86 -9.66 -0.16
C ILE A 16 1.10 -10.22 1.06
N GLY A 17 0.26 -9.39 1.68
CA GLY A 17 -0.57 -9.75 2.83
C GLY A 17 -1.53 -10.89 2.51
N LYS A 18 -2.21 -10.83 1.36
CA LYS A 18 -3.08 -11.92 0.87
C LYS A 18 -2.33 -13.24 0.78
N ARG A 19 -1.13 -13.26 0.19
CA ARG A 19 -0.33 -14.50 0.07
C ARG A 19 0.12 -15.05 1.43
N LYS A 20 0.56 -14.17 2.34
CA LYS A 20 0.93 -14.58 3.70
C LYS A 20 -0.27 -15.11 4.48
N PHE A 21 -1.42 -14.46 4.36
CA PHE A 21 -2.66 -14.88 4.98
C PHE A 21 -3.13 -16.25 4.47
N GLU A 22 -3.13 -16.46 3.15
CA GLU A 22 -3.47 -17.76 2.55
C GLU A 22 -2.56 -18.88 3.03
N SER A 23 -1.25 -18.62 3.12
CA SER A 23 -0.27 -19.58 3.63
C SER A 23 -0.51 -19.92 5.11
N ALA A 24 -0.77 -18.91 5.95
CA ALA A 24 -1.10 -19.12 7.35
C ALA A 24 -2.43 -19.89 7.53
N LEU A 25 -3.46 -19.55 6.75
CA LEU A 25 -4.77 -20.18 6.81
C LEU A 25 -4.71 -21.66 6.40
N SER A 26 -3.84 -22.02 5.44
CA SER A 26 -3.63 -23.42 5.05
C SER A 26 -3.03 -24.29 6.16
N GLN A 27 -2.28 -23.69 7.09
CA GLN A 27 -1.66 -24.36 8.22
C GLN A 27 -2.55 -24.33 9.47
N PHE A 28 -3.68 -23.61 9.42
CA PHE A 28 -4.57 -23.46 10.55
C PHE A 28 -5.53 -24.66 10.64
N PRO A 29 -5.55 -25.42 11.76
CA PRO A 29 -6.35 -26.64 11.88
C PRO A 29 -7.86 -26.42 11.72
N HIS A 30 -8.36 -25.25 12.12
CA HIS A 30 -9.79 -24.91 12.09
C HIS A 30 -10.14 -23.98 10.92
N LYS A 31 -9.43 -24.08 9.79
CA LYS A 31 -9.65 -23.18 8.63
C LYS A 31 -11.10 -23.16 8.15
N ASP A 32 -11.81 -24.30 8.27
CA ASP A 32 -13.18 -24.45 7.78
C ASP A 32 -14.19 -23.70 8.66
N GLU A 33 -13.79 -23.31 9.88
CA GLU A 33 -14.58 -22.47 10.79
C GLU A 33 -14.34 -20.97 10.53
N VAL A 34 -13.42 -20.61 9.62
CA VAL A 34 -13.08 -19.22 9.29
C VAL A 34 -13.87 -18.74 8.09
N GLN A 35 -14.76 -17.77 8.31
CA GLN A 35 -15.46 -17.07 7.24
C GLN A 35 -14.66 -15.82 6.84
N VAL A 36 -14.10 -15.82 5.64
CA VAL A 36 -13.35 -14.69 5.08
C VAL A 36 -14.26 -13.82 4.21
N ILE A 37 -14.33 -12.52 4.50
CA ILE A 37 -15.10 -11.55 3.73
C ILE A 37 -14.16 -10.48 3.19
N TRP A 38 -14.15 -10.32 1.86
CA TRP A 38 -13.37 -9.31 1.18
C TRP A 38 -14.17 -8.01 1.04
N LYS A 39 -13.51 -6.89 1.36
CA LYS A 39 -14.06 -5.54 1.25
C LYS A 39 -13.15 -4.69 0.36
N SER A 40 -13.76 -3.92 -0.54
CA SER A 40 -13.04 -2.98 -1.39
C SER A 40 -12.59 -1.78 -0.57
N PHE A 41 -11.32 -1.41 -0.70
CA PHE A 41 -10.76 -0.19 -0.14
C PHE A 41 -10.18 0.68 -1.26
N GLN A 42 -10.23 1.99 -1.11
CA GLN A 42 -9.60 2.94 -2.01
C GLN A 42 -8.53 3.70 -1.22
N LEU A 43 -7.26 3.51 -1.58
CA LEU A 43 -6.11 4.18 -0.97
C LEU A 43 -6.15 5.69 -1.15
N ALA A 44 -6.62 6.14 -2.31
CA ALA A 44 -6.63 7.54 -2.70
C ALA A 44 -7.91 7.85 -3.51
N PRO A 45 -9.05 8.02 -2.83
CA PRO A 45 -10.36 8.21 -3.45
C PRO A 45 -10.48 9.51 -4.26
N GLU A 46 -9.63 10.50 -3.99
CA GLU A 46 -9.60 11.81 -4.65
C GLU A 46 -8.80 11.86 -5.96
N ILE A 47 -8.12 10.77 -6.34
CA ILE A 47 -7.30 10.72 -7.56
C ILE A 47 -8.18 10.93 -8.79
N LYS A 48 -7.78 11.90 -9.61
CA LYS A 48 -8.34 12.13 -10.95
C LYS A 48 -7.33 11.71 -12.00
N THR A 49 -7.81 11.03 -13.04
CA THR A 49 -6.99 10.65 -14.18
C THR A 49 -6.41 11.90 -14.84
N ARG A 50 -5.07 12.00 -14.87
CA ARG A 50 -4.31 13.06 -15.52
C ARG A 50 -3.38 12.45 -16.54
N ILE A 51 -3.47 12.90 -17.79
CA ILE A 51 -2.68 12.37 -18.92
C ILE A 51 -1.39 13.20 -19.12
N ASP A 52 -1.33 14.39 -18.52
CA ASP A 52 -0.23 15.34 -18.61
C ASP A 52 0.97 15.03 -17.71
N LYS A 53 0.83 14.11 -16.75
CA LYS A 53 1.89 13.79 -15.76
C LYS A 53 2.37 12.35 -15.87
N ASN A 54 3.68 12.18 -15.85
CA ASN A 54 4.31 10.87 -15.70
C ASN A 54 4.14 10.34 -14.26
N ILE A 55 4.10 9.02 -14.07
CA ILE A 55 3.97 8.35 -12.77
C ILE A 55 5.02 8.83 -11.76
N HIS A 56 6.26 9.08 -12.17
CA HIS A 56 7.30 9.57 -11.26
C HIS A 56 6.97 10.96 -10.70
N GLN A 57 6.46 11.85 -11.56
CA GLN A 57 6.04 13.19 -11.17
C GLN A 57 4.82 13.12 -10.23
N PHE A 58 3.82 12.32 -10.60
CA PHE A 58 2.65 12.08 -9.77
C PHE A 58 3.04 11.58 -8.37
N LEU A 59 3.91 10.57 -8.27
CA LEU A 59 4.38 10.02 -7.00
C LEU A 59 5.24 11.01 -6.21
N SER A 60 6.02 11.86 -6.86
CA SER A 60 6.81 12.90 -6.17
C SER A 60 5.93 13.95 -5.51
N GLU A 61 4.83 14.33 -6.17
CA GLU A 61 3.87 15.31 -5.67
C GLU A 61 2.95 14.71 -4.58
N HIS A 62 2.70 13.40 -4.63
CA HIS A 62 1.84 12.67 -3.69
C HIS A 62 2.64 11.80 -2.72
N LYS A 63 3.93 12.11 -2.52
CA LYS A 63 4.74 11.45 -1.51
C LYS A 63 4.12 11.73 -0.15
N VAL A 64 3.87 10.65 0.60
CA VAL A 64 3.74 10.72 2.07
C VAL A 64 4.92 11.54 2.54
N GLU A 65 4.66 12.73 3.11
CA GLU A 65 5.72 13.60 3.63
C GLU A 65 6.58 12.76 4.58
N ILE A 66 7.78 12.41 4.11
CA ILE A 66 8.89 12.18 5.02
C ILE A 66 9.06 13.54 5.67
N PRO A 67 9.01 13.64 7.01
CA PRO A 67 9.19 14.91 7.69
C PRO A 67 10.41 15.62 7.11
N THR A 68 10.30 16.93 7.03
CA THR A 68 11.17 17.81 6.26
C THR A 68 12.62 17.97 6.77
N PRO A 69 13.20 17.30 7.81
CA PRO A 69 14.62 17.53 8.07
C PRO A 69 15.57 16.71 7.17
N LEU A 70 15.10 15.71 6.41
CA LEU A 70 16.01 14.86 5.61
C LEU A 70 16.40 15.44 4.24
N THR A 71 15.70 16.45 3.74
CA THR A 71 16.04 17.11 2.46
C THR A 71 17.26 18.02 2.61
N THR A 72 17.48 18.61 3.79
CA THR A 72 18.61 19.52 4.05
C THR A 72 19.96 18.81 4.01
N LEU A 73 20.03 17.54 4.41
CA LEU A 73 21.28 16.76 4.40
C LEU A 73 21.76 16.36 3.00
N PHE A 74 20.90 16.42 1.98
CA PHE A 74 21.30 16.07 0.62
C PHE A 74 21.82 17.28 -0.19
N GLN A 75 21.58 18.52 0.26
CA GLN A 75 22.12 19.71 -0.42
C GLN A 75 23.52 20.10 0.06
N GLU A 76 23.92 19.77 1.30
CA GLU A 76 25.25 20.13 1.81
C GLU A 76 26.36 19.14 1.39
N GLY A 77 26.02 17.98 0.82
CA GLY A 77 26.98 16.92 0.49
C GLY A 77 27.43 16.81 -0.98
N VAL A 78 26.93 17.66 -1.88
CA VAL A 78 27.19 17.55 -3.33
C VAL A 78 27.65 18.89 -3.95
N THR A 79 28.44 19.66 -3.22
CA THR A 79 29.30 20.68 -3.82
C THR A 79 30.59 20.75 -3.05
N SER A 80 31.68 20.31 -3.68
CA SER A 80 33.06 20.84 -3.56
C SER A 80 33.45 21.43 -2.21
#